data_AF-A0A260APV3-F1
#
_entry.id   AF-A0A260APV3-F1
#
_cell.length_a   1.000
_cell.length_b   1.000
_cell.length_c   1.000
_cell.angle_alpha   90.00
_cell.angle_beta   90.00
_cell.angle_gamma   90.00
#
_symmetry.space_group_name_H-M   'P 1'
#
loop_
_entity.id
_entity.type
_entity.pdbx_description
1 polymer ?
#
loop_
_entity_poly.entity_id
_entity_poly.type
_entity_poly.pdbx_seq_one_letter_code
_entity_poly.pdbx_strand_id
1 'polypeptide(L)' 'MAFRIVPATAESWPQFRALRLEMLADSPKAFVETLDAASRQSDDDWVRRAAETPHEHEVVMAKPLGAE' A
#
# COMPACT_ATOMS: atom_id res chain seq x y z
N MET A 1 -12.37 16.09 6.87
CA MET A 1 -12.04 15.24 5.71
C MET A 1 -12.16 13.80 6.14
N ALA A 2 -12.83 12.95 5.36
CA ALA A 2 -12.98 11.53 5.66
C ALA A 2 -12.13 10.72 4.66
N PHE A 3 -11.37 9.76 5.16
CA PHE A 3 -10.60 8.82 4.35
C PHE A 3 -11.18 7.42 4.50
N ARG A 4 -11.19 6.66 3.41
CA ARG A 4 -11.57 5.24 3.41
C ARG A 4 -10.34 4.42 3.07
N ILE A 5 -10.04 3.46 3.93
CA ILE A 5 -9.02 2.45 3.67
C ILE A 5 -9.71 1.34 2.86
N VAL A 6 -9.16 1.03 1.68
CA VAL A 6 -9.64 -0.07 0.83
C VAL A 6 -8.46 -0.99 0.53
N PRO A 7 -8.69 -2.31 0.40
CA PRO A 7 -7.64 -3.21 -0.03
C PRO A 7 -7.17 -2.87 -1.45
N ALA A 8 -5.89 -3.09 -1.73
CA ALA A 8 -5.40 -3.07 -3.10
C ALA A 8 -5.97 -4.27 -3.85
N THR A 9 -6.32 -4.06 -5.13
CA THR A 9 -6.80 -5.10 -6.03
C THR A 9 -6.06 -5.01 -7.36
N ALA A 10 -6.21 -6.05 -8.18
CA ALA A 10 -5.74 -6.04 -9.56
C ALA A 10 -6.28 -4.86 -10.37
N GLU A 11 -7.43 -4.28 -10.02
CA GLU A 11 -8.02 -3.13 -10.73
C GLU A 11 -7.47 -1.79 -10.21
N SER A 12 -7.09 -1.73 -8.93
CA SER A 12 -6.53 -0.54 -8.30
C SER A 12 -4.99 -0.49 -8.35
N TRP A 13 -4.37 -1.33 -9.19
CA TRP A 13 -2.92 -1.40 -9.35
C TRP A 13 -2.28 -0.04 -9.71
N PRO A 14 -2.90 0.84 -10.53
CA PRO A 14 -2.26 2.12 -10.89
C PRO A 14 -2.11 3.04 -9.67
N GLN A 15 -3.13 3.09 -8.80
CA GLN A 15 -3.11 3.87 -7.56
C GLN A 15 -2.11 3.28 -6.57
N PHE A 16 -2.07 1.95 -6.45
CA PHE A 16 -1.09 1.26 -5.62
C PHE A 16 0.35 1.57 -6.06
N ARG A 17 0.64 1.48 -7.37
CA ARG A 17 1.95 1.83 -7.95
C ARG A 17 2.31 3.29 -7.67
N ALA A 18 1.40 4.22 -7.92
CA ALA A 18 1.65 5.65 -7.73
C ALA A 18 2.03 5.96 -6.27
N LEU A 19 1.24 5.47 -5.32
CA LEU A 19 1.50 5.64 -3.90
C LEU A 19 2.83 4.98 -3.49
N ARG A 20 3.12 3.79 -3.99
CA ARG A 20 4.37 3.09 -3.68
C ARG A 20 5.60 3.85 -4.16
N LEU A 21 5.55 4.41 -5.37
CA LEU A 21 6.64 5.21 -5.92
C LEU A 21 6.81 6.54 -5.16
N GLU A 22 5.72 7.19 -4.76
CA GLU A 22 5.76 8.39 -3.91
C GLU A 22 6.46 8.09 -2.58
N MET A 23 6.04 7.02 -1.89
CA MET A 23 6.64 6.61 -0.60
C MET A 23 8.13 6.26 -0.73
N LEU A 24 8.53 5.61 -1.83
CA LEU A 24 9.92 5.26 -2.09
C LEU A 24 10.77 6.48 -2.44
N ALA A 25 10.19 7.50 -3.06
CA ALA A 25 10.88 8.76 -3.35
C ALA A 25 11.03 9.62 -2.09
N ASP A 26 9.99 9.68 -1.26
CA ASP A 26 9.97 10.44 -0.01
C ASP A 26 10.89 9.82 1.07
N SER A 27 10.75 8.52 1.30
CA SER A 27 11.43 7.81 2.38
C SER A 27 12.13 6.52 1.91
N PRO A 28 13.17 6.60 1.05
CA PRO A 28 13.80 5.41 0.45
C PRO A 28 14.35 4.40 1.46
N LYS A 29 14.81 4.86 2.63
CA LYS A 29 15.43 4.01 3.67
C LYS A 29 14.41 3.30 4.56
N ALA A 30 13.13 3.66 4.47
CA ALA A 30 12.06 3.04 5.26
C ALA A 30 11.61 1.69 4.68
N PHE A 31 12.08 1.34 3.47
CA PHE A 31 11.66 0.16 2.74
C PHE A 31 12.85 -0.66 2.29
N VAL A 32 12.62 -1.96 2.09
CA VAL A 32 13.61 -2.90 1.53
C VAL A 32 13.72 -2.77 0.00
N GLU A 33 12.78 -2.07 -0.63
CA GLU A 33 12.72 -1.82 -2.07
C GLU A 33 13.29 -0.42 -2.38
N THR A 34 13.88 -0.23 -3.56
CA THR A 34 14.35 1.07 -4.05
C THR A 34 13.42 1.64 -5.12
N LEU A 35 13.41 2.97 -5.26
CA LEU A 35 12.62 3.64 -6.31
C LEU A 35 13.01 3.17 -7.72
N ASP A 36 14.31 3.05 -8.00
CA ASP A 36 14.80 2.57 -9.30
C ASP A 36 14.30 1.15 -9.60
N ALA A 37 14.43 0.22 -8.64
CA ALA A 37 13.94 -1.15 -8.81
C ALA A 37 12.42 -1.22 -8.99
N ALA A 38 11.66 -0.41 -8.24
CA ALA A 38 10.21 -0.33 -8.37
C ALA A 38 9.78 0.24 -9.73
N SER A 39 10.46 1.28 -10.21
CA SER A 39 10.10 1.97 -11.46
C SER A 39 10.25 1.10 -12.71
N ARG A 40 11.11 0.07 -12.66
CA ARG A 40 11.38 -0.86 -13.76
C ARG A 40 10.42 -2.04 -13.84
N GLN A 41 9.55 -2.21 -12.85
CA GLN A 41 8.55 -3.29 -12.86
C GLN A 41 7.51 -3.07 -13.94
N SER A 42 7.13 -4.18 -14.58
CA SER A 42 6.09 -4.19 -15.62
C SER A 42 4.70 -3.97 -15.01
N ASP A 43 3.74 -3.57 -15.84
CA ASP A 43 2.36 -3.41 -15.40
C ASP A 43 1.79 -4.75 -14.88
N ASP A 44 2.12 -5.88 -15.52
CA ASP A 44 1.71 -7.21 -15.06
C ASP A 44 2.27 -7.56 -13.67
N ASP A 45 3.50 -7.16 -13.38
CA ASP A 45 4.07 -7.30 -12.03
C ASP A 45 3.32 -6.45 -11.00
N TRP A 46 2.95 -5.22 -11.36
CA TRP A 46 2.16 -4.35 -10.50
C TRP A 46 0.76 -4.88 -10.25
N VAL A 47 0.09 -5.42 -11.28
CA VAL A 47 -1.22 -6.07 -11.17
C VAL A 47 -1.14 -7.25 -10.21
N ARG A 48 -0.15 -8.13 -10.40
CA ARG A 48 0.05 -9.29 -9.53
C ARG A 48 0.34 -8.88 -8.10
N ARG A 49 1.25 -7.92 -7.87
CA ARG A 49 1.56 -7.41 -6.52
C ARG A 49 0.36 -6.77 -5.85
N ALA A 50 -0.47 -6.02 -6.58
CA ALA A 50 -1.68 -5.43 -6.03
C ALA A 50 -2.72 -6.50 -5.65
N ALA A 51 -2.84 -7.59 -6.42
CA ALA A 51 -3.71 -8.71 -6.11
C ALA A 51 -3.20 -9.59 -4.95
N GLU A 52 -1.87 -9.71 -4.80
CA GLU A 52 -1.21 -10.49 -3.74
C GLU A 52 -0.99 -9.68 -2.46
N THR A 53 -1.22 -8.35 -2.49
CA THR A 53 -1.08 -7.51 -1.29
C THR A 53 -2.10 -7.98 -0.26
N PRO A 54 -1.64 -8.54 0.87
CA PRO A 54 -2.53 -9.18 1.82
C PRO A 54 -3.53 -8.17 2.38
N HIS A 55 -4.77 -8.63 2.55
CA HIS A 55 -5.84 -7.89 3.23
C HIS A 55 -5.60 -7.77 4.75
N GLU A 56 -4.34 -7.87 5.20
CA GLU A 56 -4.02 -7.67 6.59
C GLU A 56 -4.05 -6.16 6.85
N HIS A 57 -5.23 -5.71 7.23
CA HIS A 57 -5.51 -4.93 8.43
C HIS A 57 -6.96 -4.47 8.31
N GLU A 58 -7.90 -5.29 8.80
CA GLU A 58 -9.02 -4.73 9.52
C GLU A 58 -8.39 -3.91 10.67
N VAL A 59 -8.13 -2.62 10.43
CA VAL A 59 -7.81 -1.69 11.51
C VAL A 59 -9.11 -1.53 12.29
N VAL A 60 -9.43 -2.51 13.13
CA VAL A 60 -10.29 -2.27 14.27
C VAL A 60 -9.52 -1.28 15.11
N MET A 61 -9.89 -0.01 14.97
CA MET A 61 -9.66 0.97 16.02
C MET A 61 -10.32 0.39 17.27
N ALA A 62 -9.55 -0.38 18.05
CA ALA A 62 -9.93 -0.75 19.39
C ALA A 62 -10.06 0.57 20.15
N LYS A 63 -11.30 1.09 20.21
CA LYS A 63 -11.66 2.11 21.17
C LYS A 63 -11.17 1.58 22.52
N PRO A 64 -10.35 2.31 23.29
CA PRO A 64 -10.10 1.90 24.66
C PRO A 64 -11.46 1.97 25.35
N LEU A 65 -12.03 0.80 25.68
CA LEU A 65 -13.15 0.76 26.59
C LEU A 65 -12.56 1.16 27.93
N GLY A 66 -12.77 2.44 28.25
CA GLY A 66 -12.46 3.00 29.57
C GLY A 66 -12.97 2.06 30.64
N ALA A 67 -12.07 1.75 31.56
CA ALA A 67 -12.41 1.22 32.85
C ALA A 67 -13.29 2.24 33.57
N GLU A 68 -14.53 1.88 33.86
CA GLU A 68 -15.31 2.34 35.01
C GLU A 68 -16.21 1.18 35.50
#